data_AF-A0A2S9FSQ9-F1
#
_entry.id   AF-A0A2S9FSQ9-F1
#
_cell.length_a   1.000
_cell.length_b   1.000
_cell.length_c   1.000
_cell.angle_alpha   90.00
_cell.angle_beta   90.00
_cell.angle_gamma   90.00
#
_symmetry.space_group_name_H-M   'P 1'
#
loop_
_entity.id
_entity.type
_entity.pdbx_description
1 polymer ?
#
loop_
_entity_poly.entity_id
_entity_poly.type
_entity_poly.pdbx_seq_one_letter_code
_entity_poly.pdbx_strand_id
1 'polypeptide(L)'
;TTLAPGATVTERWVPVERVGLYVPGGNAVYPSSVVMNVVPAQTAGVDSLVIASPPQASNPAPFAGLPHPTILAAAALLGVTEVWAVGGAQA
;
A
#
# COMPACT_ATOMS: atom_id res chain seq x y z
N THR A 1 -16.82 -26.70 -10.64
CA THR A 1 -18.23 -27.12 -10.58
C THR A 1 -18.68 -27.66 -11.92
N THR A 2 -19.24 -28.87 -11.97
CA THR A 2 -19.82 -29.44 -13.20
C THR A 2 -21.32 -29.15 -13.22
N LEU A 3 -21.81 -28.54 -14.30
CA LEU A 3 -23.21 -28.11 -14.43
C LEU A 3 -24.05 -29.09 -15.28
N ALA A 4 -23.43 -29.75 -16.25
CA ALA A 4 -24.00 -30.77 -17.12
C ALA A 4 -22.87 -31.60 -17.78
N PRO A 5 -23.15 -32.72 -18.47
CA PRO A 5 -22.13 -33.45 -19.22
C PRO A 5 -21.36 -32.54 -20.19
N GLY A 6 -20.04 -32.44 -20.01
CA GLY A 6 -19.16 -31.55 -20.81
C GLY A 6 -19.13 -30.07 -20.37
N ALA A 7 -19.96 -29.64 -19.43
CA ALA A 7 -20.01 -28.25 -18.95
C ALA A 7 -19.37 -28.12 -17.56
N THR A 8 -18.17 -27.54 -17.52
CA THR A 8 -17.44 -27.24 -16.27
C THR A 8 -17.21 -25.75 -16.10
N VAL A 9 -17.38 -25.27 -14.87
CA VAL A 9 -17.08 -23.90 -14.44
C VAL A 9 -16.02 -23.97 -13.36
N THR A 10 -15.03 -23.07 -13.44
CA THR A 10 -14.01 -22.89 -12.41
C THR A 10 -13.86 -21.42 -12.09
N GLU A 11 -13.40 -21.14 -10.88
CA GLU A 11 -13.00 -19.81 -10.47
C GLU A 11 -11.48 -19.76 -10.44
N ARG A 12 -10.92 -18.65 -10.92
CA ARG A 12 -9.48 -18.38 -10.88
C ARG A 12 -9.29 -17.01 -10.26
N TRP A 13 -8.49 -16.97 -9.21
CA TRP A 13 -8.04 -15.73 -8.60
C TRP A 13 -6.78 -15.26 -9.32
N VAL A 14 -6.82 -14.04 -9.84
CA VAL A 14 -5.69 -13.39 -10.51
C VAL A 14 -5.48 -12.06 -9.81
N PRO A 15 -4.29 -11.79 -9.24
CA PRO A 15 -4.01 -10.50 -8.64
C PRO A 15 -4.01 -9.41 -9.70
N VAL A 16 -4.29 -8.19 -9.26
CA VAL A 16 -4.01 -7.01 -10.08
C VAL A 16 -2.49 -6.85 -10.24
N GLU A 17 -2.07 -6.31 -11.38
CA GLU A 17 -0.65 -6.11 -11.69
C GLU A 17 0.01 -5.09 -10.75
N ARG A 18 -0.68 -3.97 -10.47
CA ARG A 18 -0.17 -2.90 -9.62
C ARG A 18 -1.25 -2.24 -8.75
N VAL A 19 -0.87 -1.86 -7.53
CA VAL A 19 -1.76 -1.14 -6.58
C VAL A 19 -1.13 0.15 -6.06
N GLY A 20 -1.98 1.18 -5.89
CA GLY A 20 -1.67 2.37 -5.11
C GLY A 20 -2.33 2.28 -3.73
N LEU A 21 -1.57 2.50 -2.67
CA LEU A 21 -2.01 2.35 -1.28
C LEU A 21 -1.92 3.70 -0.58
N TYR A 22 -3.06 4.31 -0.27
CA TYR A 22 -3.08 5.57 0.46
C TYR A 22 -2.91 5.34 1.96
N VAL A 23 -1.91 6.00 2.56
CA VAL A 23 -1.63 5.96 3.99
C VAL A 23 -1.79 7.37 4.57
N PRO A 24 -2.83 7.60 5.40
CA PRO A 24 -3.06 8.90 6.01
C PRO A 24 -1.86 9.38 6.84
N GLY A 25 -1.68 10.70 6.85
CA GLY A 25 -0.68 11.40 7.66
C GLY A 25 -1.20 12.76 8.13
N GLY A 26 -0.32 13.60 8.66
CA GLY A 26 -0.68 14.88 9.27
C GLY A 26 -0.96 14.72 10.77
N ASN A 27 -2.16 15.08 11.21
CA ASN A 27 -2.51 15.10 12.65
C ASN A 27 -2.52 13.71 13.28
N ALA A 28 -2.75 12.66 12.50
CA ALA A 28 -2.77 11.29 12.98
C ALA A 28 -1.83 10.43 12.13
N VAL A 29 -0.98 9.68 12.80
CA VAL A 29 0.03 8.82 12.18
C VAL A 29 -0.30 7.38 12.53
N TYR A 30 -0.63 6.58 11.51
CA TYR A 30 -1.07 5.20 11.68
C TYR A 30 -0.18 4.22 10.88
N PRO A 31 0.93 3.74 11.47
CA PRO A 31 1.72 2.66 10.86
C PRO A 31 0.89 1.40 10.61
N SER A 32 -0.18 1.19 11.39
CA SER A 32 -1.16 0.12 11.15
C SER A 32 -1.82 0.22 9.77
N SER A 33 -2.07 1.41 9.22
CA SER A 33 -2.61 1.57 7.88
C SER A 33 -1.64 1.07 6.80
N VAL A 34 -0.32 1.16 7.03
CA VAL A 34 0.68 0.56 6.14
C VAL A 34 0.50 -0.96 6.15
N VAL A 35 0.51 -1.58 7.33
CA VAL A 35 0.38 -3.05 7.49
C VAL A 35 -0.91 -3.56 6.85
N MET A 36 -2.04 -2.90 7.16
CA MET A 36 -3.36 -3.32 6.69
C MET A 36 -3.56 -3.19 5.18
N ASN A 37 -2.79 -2.34 4.51
CA ASN A 37 -2.85 -2.21 3.05
C ASN A 37 -1.81 -3.08 2.34
N VAL A 38 -0.57 -3.08 2.83
CA VAL A 38 0.56 -3.74 2.16
C VAL A 38 0.50 -5.26 2.30
N VAL A 39 0.21 -5.78 3.49
CA VAL A 39 0.22 -7.24 3.73
C VAL A 39 -0.79 -7.98 2.84
N PRO A 40 -2.05 -7.53 2.68
CA PRO A 40 -2.98 -8.17 1.75
C PRO A 40 -2.53 -8.10 0.30
N ALA A 41 -1.96 -6.98 -0.15
CA ALA A 41 -1.46 -6.82 -1.52
C ALA A 41 -0.32 -7.81 -1.82
N GLN A 42 0.64 -7.92 -0.89
CA GLN A 42 1.73 -8.90 -1.00
C GLN A 42 1.22 -10.33 -0.94
N THR A 43 0.27 -10.64 -0.04
CA THR A 43 -0.33 -11.97 0.09
C THR A 43 -1.10 -12.37 -1.17
N ALA A 44 -1.75 -11.42 -1.82
CA ALA A 44 -2.43 -11.65 -3.09
C ALA A 44 -1.46 -11.92 -4.25
N GLY A 45 -0.17 -11.60 -4.11
CA GLY A 45 0.83 -11.73 -5.17
C GLY A 45 0.78 -10.60 -6.17
N VAL A 46 0.45 -9.38 -5.74
CA VAL A 46 0.54 -8.18 -6.60
C VAL A 46 2.01 -7.93 -6.94
N ASP A 47 2.30 -7.77 -8.23
CA ASP A 47 3.68 -7.62 -8.74
C ASP A 47 4.32 -6.30 -8.33
N SER A 48 3.51 -5.24 -8.21
CA SER A 48 4.02 -3.89 -7.94
C SER A 48 3.10 -3.07 -7.04
N LEU A 49 3.66 -2.30 -6.11
CA LEU A 49 2.88 -1.44 -5.22
C LEU A 49 3.61 -0.13 -4.92
N VAL A 50 2.82 0.91 -4.63
CA VAL A 50 3.31 2.22 -4.17
C VAL A 50 2.47 2.70 -2.99
N ILE A 51 3.11 3.34 -2.02
CA ILE A 51 2.41 4.06 -0.95
C ILE A 51 2.36 5.55 -1.28
N ALA A 52 1.17 6.15 -1.22
CA ALA A 52 1.02 7.61 -1.19
C ALA A 52 0.76 8.05 0.26
N SER A 53 1.55 9.00 0.77
CA SER A 53 1.36 9.55 2.10
C SER A 53 1.72 11.05 2.15
N PRO A 54 0.93 11.90 2.84
CA PRO A 54 1.17 13.33 2.89
C PRO A 54 2.56 13.68 3.48
N PRO A 55 3.31 14.60 2.85
CA PRO A 55 4.57 15.10 3.39
C PRO A 55 4.33 15.98 4.62
N GLN A 56 5.27 15.98 5.58
CA GLN A 56 5.20 16.83 6.77
C GLN A 56 6.49 17.64 6.94
N ALA A 57 6.37 18.96 6.77
CA ALA A 57 7.50 19.89 6.92
C ALA A 57 8.08 19.90 8.35
N SER A 58 7.24 19.62 9.35
CA SER A 58 7.61 19.60 10.78
C SER A 58 8.35 18.33 11.22
N ASN A 59 8.52 17.34 10.33
CA ASN A 59 9.29 16.15 10.67
C ASN A 59 10.75 16.50 10.97
N PRO A 60 11.40 15.79 11.91
CA PRO A 60 12.80 16.00 12.22
C PRO A 60 13.68 15.64 11.02
N ALA A 61 14.81 16.33 10.86
CA ALA A 61 15.85 15.90 9.92
C ALA A 61 16.30 14.45 10.25
N PRO A 62 16.56 13.61 9.24
CA PRO A 62 16.59 13.90 7.79
C PRO A 62 15.23 13.81 7.08
N PHE A 63 14.12 13.68 7.80
CA PHE A 63 12.78 13.42 7.24
C PHE A 63 11.92 14.66 7.01
N ALA A 64 12.48 15.86 7.12
CA ALA A 64 11.77 17.10 6.89
C ALA A 64 11.16 17.12 5.47
N GLY A 65 9.86 17.36 5.37
CA GLY A 65 9.13 17.36 4.08
C GLY A 65 8.83 15.97 3.51
N LEU A 66 9.13 14.89 4.24
CA LEU A 66 8.76 13.52 3.87
C LEU A 66 7.54 13.05 4.66
N PRO A 67 6.92 11.90 4.30
CA PRO A 67 5.98 11.21 5.18
C PRO A 67 6.59 10.93 6.55
N HIS A 68 5.74 10.76 7.57
CA HIS A 68 6.20 10.58 8.94
C HIS A 68 7.18 9.40 9.07
N PRO A 69 8.28 9.51 9.84
CA PRO A 69 9.32 8.48 9.91
C PRO A 69 8.82 7.07 10.27
N THR A 70 7.77 6.97 11.09
CA THR A 70 7.16 5.67 11.45
C THR A 70 6.40 5.02 10.29
N ILE A 71 5.82 5.81 9.37
CA ILE A 71 5.21 5.30 8.15
C ILE A 71 6.31 4.77 7.22
N LEU A 72 7.38 5.53 7.05
CA LEU A 72 8.54 5.13 6.24
C LEU A 72 9.22 3.88 6.82
N ALA A 73 9.35 3.80 8.15
CA ALA A 73 9.89 2.63 8.83
C ALA A 73 9.01 1.39 8.63
N ALA A 74 7.68 1.52 8.77
CA ALA A 74 6.77 0.41 8.52
C ALA A 74 6.79 -0.05 7.05
N ALA A 75 6.85 0.90 6.10
CA ALA A 75 6.99 0.60 4.69
C ALA A 75 8.28 -0.17 4.40
N ALA A 76 9.41 0.31 4.94
CA ALA A 76 10.71 -0.34 4.80
C ALA A 76 10.73 -1.74 5.43
N LEU A 77 10.14 -1.92 6.62
CA LEU A 77 10.03 -3.23 7.28
C LEU A 77 9.22 -4.25 6.47
N LEU A 78 8.24 -3.80 5.69
CA LEU A 78 7.47 -4.64 4.79
C LEU A 78 8.09 -4.76 3.39
N GLY A 79 9.28 -4.20 3.16
CA GLY A 79 9.96 -4.27 1.87
C GLY A 79 9.34 -3.40 0.77
N VAL A 80 8.54 -2.39 1.13
CA VAL A 80 8.02 -1.41 0.17
C VAL A 80 9.16 -0.50 -0.28
N THR A 81 9.40 -0.46 -1.59
CA THR A 81 10.50 0.32 -2.19
C THR A 81 10.08 1.66 -2.79
N GLU A 82 8.76 1.88 -2.96
CA GLU A 82 8.22 3.08 -3.59
C GLU A 82 7.22 3.78 -2.67
N VAL A 83 7.57 5.00 -2.25
CA VAL A 83 6.71 5.87 -1.43
C VAL A 83 6.68 7.26 -2.05
N TRP A 84 5.49 7.76 -2.36
CA TRP A 84 5.25 9.09 -2.89
C TRP A 84 4.83 10.03 -1.76
N ALA A 85 5.57 11.14 -1.64
CA ALA A 85 5.31 12.20 -0.67
C ALA A 85 4.19 13.13 -1.17
N VAL A 86 2.98 12.57 -1.33
CA VAL A 86 1.79 13.24 -1.81
C VAL A 86 0.57 12.80 -1.00
N GLY A 87 -0.35 13.71 -0.75
CA GLY A 87 -1.57 13.50 0.03
C GLY A 87 -2.79 14.09 -0.64
N GLY A 88 -3.99 13.88 -0.10
CA GLY A 88 -5.23 14.51 -0.60
C GLY A 88 -5.69 13.97 -1.96
N ALA A 89 -6.57 14.71 -2.64
CA ALA A 89 -7.15 14.30 -3.92
C ALA A 89 -6.16 14.35 -5.10
N GLN A 90 -5.04 15.06 -4.93
CA GLN A 90 -3.97 15.18 -5.91
C GLN A 90 -2.95 14.03 -5.87
N ALA A 91 -3.09 13.13 -4.88
CA ALA A 91 -2.26 11.94 -4.75
C ALA A 91 -2.58 10.88 -5.81
#